data_AF-A0A534RNC0-F1
#
_entry.id   AF-A0A534RNC0-F1
#
_cell.length_a   1.000
_cell.length_b   1.000
_cell.length_c   1.000
_cell.angle_alpha   90.00
_cell.angle_beta   90.00
_cell.angle_gamma   90.00
#
_symmetry.space_group_name_H-M   'P 1'
#
loop_
_entity.id
_entity.type
_entity.pdbx_description
1 polymer ?
#
loop_
_entity_poly.entity_id
_entity_poly.type
_entity_poly.pdbx_seq_one_letter_code
_entity_poly.pdbx_strand_id
1 'polypeptide(L)'
;MTDRGGRTASGQVTVVVNAPPTVAIGSPLDEATFLPGEAVLLEATAMDAEDGDLAPAIQWVSSLDGPLGGGMLSVDGLRSGTHLITARVTDGGGKQAEAAVTIVVNAAPRVAIVAPSAGSMPSPRDAVTLVAAASDTEDGDLGSAVAWTSSLDGPLGSGATLTGVTLRSGIHTITASVRDRGGRSATDAITLVVNAAPTVAIDGPAGGSIFAPGDAIVLSAAAMDLEDGDLGNGISWTSNLDGPLGEGAMLAVALRSGTLTITATATDSGGKTAEATIALVVNAAPTAMIVAPADGSVFEPGVEVTLAGTAADAEDGDL
;
A
#
# COMPACT_ATOMS: atom_id res chain seq x y z
N MET A 1 -27.75 83.05 -40.84
CA MET A 1 -27.52 84.33 -41.55
C MET A 1 -28.86 84.84 -42.09
N THR A 2 -29.15 86.14 -41.96
CA THR A 2 -30.40 86.75 -42.44
C THR A 2 -30.10 87.74 -43.56
N ASP A 3 -30.83 87.67 -44.67
CA ASP A 3 -30.68 88.64 -45.75
C ASP A 3 -31.42 89.97 -45.48
N ARG A 4 -31.22 90.98 -46.33
CA ARG A 4 -31.89 92.29 -46.25
C ARG A 4 -33.41 92.24 -46.43
N GLY A 5 -33.97 91.09 -46.84
CA GLY A 5 -35.41 90.84 -46.96
C GLY A 5 -36.00 90.06 -45.78
N GLY A 6 -35.22 89.81 -44.71
CA GLY A 6 -35.68 89.11 -43.51
C GLY A 6 -35.64 87.59 -43.60
N ARG A 7 -35.04 86.99 -44.64
CA ARG A 7 -34.96 85.53 -44.77
C ARG A 7 -33.75 85.00 -44.02
N THR A 8 -33.98 84.16 -43.02
CA THR A 8 -32.92 83.46 -42.27
C THR A 8 -32.56 82.12 -42.90
N ALA A 9 -31.27 81.88 -43.11
CA ALA A 9 -30.69 80.56 -43.33
C ALA A 9 -29.95 80.12 -42.05
N SER A 10 -30.28 78.95 -41.52
CA SER A 10 -29.48 78.27 -40.49
C SER A 10 -28.76 77.07 -41.11
N GLY A 11 -27.55 76.80 -40.63
CA GLY A 11 -26.89 75.52 -40.79
C GLY A 11 -26.90 74.84 -39.42
N GLN A 12 -27.19 73.55 -39.40
CA GLN A 12 -27.07 72.73 -38.20
C GLN A 12 -25.87 71.80 -38.39
N VAL A 13 -25.04 71.68 -37.35
CA VAL A 13 -24.02 70.64 -37.22
C VAL A 13 -24.45 69.76 -36.06
N THR A 14 -24.59 68.46 -36.31
CA THR A 14 -24.78 67.46 -35.26
C THR A 14 -23.40 66.94 -34.87
N VAL A 15 -23.05 67.08 -33.59
CA VAL A 15 -21.84 66.47 -33.02
C VAL A 15 -22.29 65.27 -32.20
N VAL A 16 -21.85 64.08 -32.59
CA VAL A 16 -22.06 62.84 -31.82
C VAL A 16 -20.84 62.63 -30.93
N VAL A 17 -21.07 62.40 -29.64
CA VAL A 17 -20.02 62.02 -28.68
C VAL A 17 -20.14 60.53 -28.47
N ASN A 18 -19.17 59.77 -28.97
CA ASN A 18 -19.14 58.31 -28.82
C ASN A 18 -19.14 57.93 -27.34
N ALA A 19 -20.00 57.01 -26.91
CA ALA A 19 -19.94 56.32 -25.62
C ALA A 19 -19.15 55.00 -25.77
N PRO A 20 -18.62 54.40 -24.69
CA PRO A 20 -18.12 53.02 -24.76
C PRO A 20 -19.29 52.02 -24.75
N PRO A 21 -19.10 50.83 -25.33
CA PRO A 21 -20.11 49.78 -25.30
C PRO A 21 -20.32 49.22 -23.89
N THR A 22 -21.39 48.47 -23.70
CA THR A 22 -21.67 47.66 -22.50
C THR A 22 -21.56 46.18 -22.86
N VAL A 23 -20.90 45.37 -22.03
CA VAL A 23 -20.74 43.92 -22.26
C VAL A 23 -21.15 43.16 -21.02
N ALA A 24 -21.88 42.06 -21.19
CA ALA A 24 -22.22 41.13 -20.12
C ALA A 24 -22.14 39.68 -20.61
N ILE A 25 -21.46 38.83 -19.85
CA ILE A 25 -21.39 37.39 -20.13
C ILE A 25 -22.66 36.72 -19.58
N GLY A 26 -23.39 36.01 -20.44
CA GLY A 26 -24.57 35.23 -20.09
C GLY A 26 -24.26 33.75 -19.85
N SER A 27 -23.24 33.21 -20.52
CA SER A 27 -22.69 31.88 -20.30
C SER A 27 -21.18 31.86 -20.62
N PRO A 28 -20.36 31.13 -19.85
CA PRO A 28 -20.72 30.38 -18.63
C PRO A 28 -20.97 31.31 -17.43
N LEU A 29 -21.60 30.77 -16.38
CA LEU A 29 -21.70 31.46 -15.10
C LEU A 29 -20.32 31.52 -14.44
N ASP A 30 -20.12 32.54 -13.60
CA ASP A 30 -18.92 32.65 -12.77
C ASP A 30 -18.79 31.43 -11.85
N GLU A 31 -17.56 30.93 -11.71
CA GLU A 31 -17.17 29.72 -10.99
C GLU A 31 -17.74 28.40 -11.55
N ALA A 32 -18.31 28.41 -12.76
CA ALA A 32 -18.75 27.18 -13.41
C ALA A 32 -17.60 26.18 -13.58
N THR A 33 -17.88 24.90 -13.31
CA THR A 33 -16.90 23.81 -13.41
C THR A 33 -17.26 22.88 -14.56
N PHE A 34 -16.26 22.51 -15.35
CA PHE A 34 -16.38 21.62 -16.50
C PHE A 34 -15.38 20.47 -16.39
N LEU A 35 -15.66 19.37 -17.09
CA LEU A 35 -14.71 18.28 -17.24
C LEU A 35 -13.73 18.53 -18.40
N PRO A 36 -12.51 17.98 -18.34
CA PRO A 36 -11.60 18.03 -19.48
C PRO A 36 -12.25 17.47 -20.75
N GLY A 37 -12.25 18.27 -21.81
CA GLY A 37 -12.89 17.94 -23.10
C GLY A 37 -14.40 18.20 -23.16
N GLU A 38 -15.03 18.67 -22.09
CA GLU A 38 -16.41 19.14 -22.13
C GLU A 38 -16.51 20.45 -22.91
N ALA A 39 -17.57 20.58 -23.71
CA ALA A 39 -17.81 21.78 -24.50
C ALA A 39 -18.35 22.91 -23.63
N VAL A 40 -17.70 24.08 -23.67
CA VAL A 40 -18.12 25.28 -22.94
C VAL A 40 -18.78 26.25 -23.91
N LEU A 41 -20.05 26.60 -23.65
CA LEU A 41 -20.75 27.62 -24.40
C LEU A 41 -20.37 29.02 -23.90
N LEU A 42 -19.80 29.83 -24.80
CA LEU A 42 -19.51 31.24 -24.57
C LEU A 42 -20.60 32.10 -25.24
N GLU A 43 -21.34 32.81 -24.40
CA GLU A 43 -22.42 33.70 -24.81
C GLU A 43 -22.33 35.01 -24.02
N ALA A 44 -22.38 36.13 -24.72
CA ALA A 44 -22.37 37.46 -24.12
C ALA A 44 -23.21 38.42 -24.96
N THR A 45 -23.77 39.42 -24.29
CA THR A 45 -24.42 40.57 -24.94
C THR A 45 -23.44 41.72 -25.01
N ALA A 46 -23.49 42.49 -26.10
CA ALA A 46 -22.73 43.72 -26.24
C ALA A 46 -23.58 44.81 -26.92
N MET A 47 -23.88 45.89 -26.20
CA MET A 47 -24.72 46.97 -26.69
C MET A 47 -23.99 48.30 -26.64
N ASP A 48 -24.08 49.05 -27.74
CA ASP A 48 -23.62 50.43 -27.84
C ASP A 48 -24.75 51.37 -28.27
N ALA A 49 -24.73 52.61 -27.77
CA ALA A 49 -25.79 53.59 -28.03
C ALA A 49 -25.74 54.14 -29.47
N GLU A 50 -24.54 54.20 -30.05
CA GLU A 50 -24.30 54.72 -31.40
C GLU A 50 -24.24 53.60 -32.45
N ASP A 51 -23.65 52.45 -32.11
CA ASP A 51 -23.43 51.33 -33.03
C ASP A 51 -24.44 50.17 -32.91
N GLY A 52 -25.24 50.12 -31.83
CA GLY A 52 -26.27 49.09 -31.64
C GLY A 52 -25.70 47.75 -31.15
N ASP A 53 -26.05 46.66 -31.84
CA ASP A 53 -25.64 45.29 -31.46
C ASP A 53 -24.23 44.94 -31.92
N LEU A 54 -23.35 44.82 -30.92
CA LEU A 54 -21.96 44.45 -31.09
C LEU A 54 -21.68 43.00 -30.66
N ALA A 55 -22.69 42.20 -30.29
CA ALA A 55 -22.47 40.81 -29.87
C ALA A 55 -21.68 39.97 -30.89
N PRO A 56 -21.89 40.10 -32.22
CA PRO A 56 -21.08 39.40 -33.22
C PRO A 56 -19.60 39.83 -33.27
N ALA A 57 -19.27 41.02 -32.74
CA ALA A 57 -17.92 41.58 -32.74
C ALA A 57 -17.12 41.23 -31.47
N ILE A 58 -17.75 40.57 -30.49
CA ILE A 58 -17.08 40.11 -29.27
C ILE A 58 -15.91 39.20 -29.64
N GLN A 59 -14.78 39.38 -28.96
CA GLN A 59 -13.61 38.51 -29.00
C GLN A 59 -13.42 37.87 -27.63
N TRP A 60 -13.25 36.55 -27.61
CA TRP A 60 -13.06 35.77 -26.39
C TRP A 60 -11.60 35.40 -26.20
N VAL A 61 -11.11 35.53 -24.98
CA VAL A 61 -9.75 35.15 -24.58
C VAL A 61 -9.81 34.38 -23.26
N SER A 62 -9.08 33.28 -23.18
CA SER A 62 -8.77 32.59 -21.93
C SER A 62 -7.40 33.02 -21.40
N SER A 63 -7.30 33.23 -20.09
CA SER A 63 -6.00 33.44 -19.41
C SER A 63 -5.01 32.28 -19.59
N LEU A 64 -5.51 31.07 -19.83
CA LEU A 64 -4.67 29.92 -20.12
C LEU A 64 -4.51 29.79 -21.64
N ASP A 65 -5.61 29.57 -22.36
CA ASP A 65 -5.56 29.11 -23.76
C ASP A 65 -5.39 30.22 -24.80
N GLY A 66 -5.41 31.48 -24.37
CA GLY A 66 -5.31 32.61 -25.28
C GLY A 66 -6.60 32.83 -26.07
N PRO A 67 -6.53 33.34 -27.31
CA PRO A 67 -7.72 33.65 -28.11
C PRO A 67 -8.56 32.40 -28.41
N LEU A 68 -9.87 32.50 -28.17
CA LEU A 68 -10.83 31.41 -28.35
C LEU A 68 -11.73 31.58 -29.58
N GLY A 69 -11.83 32.80 -30.12
CA GLY A 69 -12.69 33.15 -31.25
C GLY A 69 -13.58 34.35 -30.93
N GLY A 70 -14.66 34.53 -31.70
CA GLY A 70 -15.57 35.66 -31.52
C GLY A 70 -17.04 35.33 -31.71
N GLY A 71 -17.91 36.25 -31.28
CA GLY A 71 -19.35 36.05 -31.22
C GLY A 71 -19.77 34.96 -30.23
N MET A 72 -20.96 34.39 -30.42
CA MET A 72 -21.40 33.21 -29.68
C MET A 72 -20.69 31.98 -30.23
N LEU A 73 -20.04 31.21 -29.37
CA LEU A 73 -19.29 30.02 -29.79
C LEU A 73 -19.25 28.95 -28.70
N SER A 74 -19.03 27.70 -29.12
CA SER A 74 -18.77 26.59 -28.19
C SER A 74 -17.30 26.18 -28.32
N VAL A 75 -16.57 26.20 -27.21
CA VAL A 75 -15.17 25.77 -27.15
C VAL A 75 -15.11 24.36 -26.61
N ASP A 76 -14.54 23.44 -27.38
CA ASP A 76 -14.07 22.16 -26.89
C ASP A 76 -12.57 22.22 -26.59
N GLY A 77 -12.12 21.42 -25.62
CA GLY A 77 -10.69 21.22 -25.38
C GLY A 77 -9.96 22.38 -24.67
N LEU A 78 -10.66 23.19 -23.87
CA LEU A 78 -9.98 24.03 -22.88
C LEU A 78 -9.04 23.15 -22.03
N ARG A 79 -7.81 23.61 -21.81
CA ARG A 79 -6.86 22.86 -20.97
C ARG A 79 -7.39 22.78 -19.54
N SER A 80 -7.02 21.75 -18.80
CA SER A 80 -7.31 21.74 -17.36
C SER A 80 -6.67 22.97 -16.71
N GLY A 81 -7.47 23.71 -15.95
CA GLY A 81 -7.01 24.86 -15.20
C GLY A 81 -8.15 25.74 -14.72
N THR A 82 -7.79 26.75 -13.94
CA THR A 82 -8.66 27.90 -13.69
C THR A 82 -8.47 28.91 -14.82
N HIS A 83 -9.54 29.18 -15.58
CA HIS A 83 -9.54 30.15 -16.67
C HIS A 83 -10.24 31.42 -16.24
N LEU A 84 -9.64 32.57 -16.50
CA LEU A 84 -10.35 33.84 -16.62
C LEU A 84 -10.76 33.99 -18.09
N ILE A 85 -12.05 33.81 -18.37
CA ILE A 85 -12.63 33.98 -19.70
C ILE A 85 -13.08 35.42 -19.85
N THR A 86 -12.47 36.14 -20.79
CA THR A 86 -12.75 37.56 -21.04
C THR A 86 -13.45 37.74 -22.38
N ALA A 87 -14.62 38.38 -22.38
CA ALA A 87 -15.28 38.91 -23.57
C ALA A 87 -14.83 40.36 -23.75
N ARG A 88 -14.28 40.70 -24.92
CA ARG A 88 -13.86 42.06 -25.28
C ARG A 88 -14.58 42.53 -26.53
N VAL A 89 -14.99 43.80 -26.55
CA VAL A 89 -15.59 44.41 -27.75
C VAL A 89 -15.06 45.84 -27.93
N THR A 90 -14.93 46.26 -29.18
CA THR A 90 -14.55 47.63 -29.56
C THR A 90 -15.64 48.20 -30.46
N ASP A 91 -16.10 49.40 -30.17
CA ASP A 91 -17.10 50.11 -30.97
C ASP A 91 -16.49 50.74 -32.25
N GLY A 92 -17.32 51.28 -33.13
CA GLY A 92 -16.90 51.92 -34.38
C GLY A 92 -16.08 53.20 -34.18
N GLY A 93 -16.22 53.84 -33.02
CA GLY A 93 -15.42 54.99 -32.57
C GLY A 93 -14.10 54.62 -31.88
N GLY A 94 -13.82 53.32 -31.71
CA GLY A 94 -12.60 52.79 -31.12
C GLY A 94 -12.58 52.69 -29.58
N LYS A 95 -13.70 52.89 -28.88
CA LYS A 95 -13.75 52.64 -27.42
C LYS A 95 -14.03 51.17 -27.13
N GLN A 96 -13.56 50.70 -25.98
CA GLN A 96 -13.57 49.29 -25.61
C GLN A 96 -14.37 49.04 -24.34
N ALA A 97 -14.95 47.84 -24.26
CA ALA A 97 -15.52 47.30 -23.03
C ALA A 97 -15.20 45.82 -22.90
N GLU A 98 -15.13 45.35 -21.66
CA GLU A 98 -14.81 43.97 -21.34
C GLU A 98 -15.67 43.47 -20.17
N ALA A 99 -15.96 42.18 -20.19
CA ALA A 99 -16.47 41.44 -19.04
C ALA A 99 -15.67 40.16 -18.90
N ALA A 100 -15.55 39.65 -17.68
CA ALA A 100 -14.85 38.40 -17.43
C ALA A 100 -15.58 37.53 -16.40
N VAL A 101 -15.46 36.22 -16.59
CA VAL A 101 -15.91 35.19 -15.64
C VAL A 101 -14.78 34.21 -15.40
N THR A 102 -14.72 33.65 -14.20
CA THR A 102 -13.81 32.56 -13.86
C THR A 102 -14.51 31.24 -14.08
N ILE A 103 -13.85 30.28 -14.72
CA ILE A 103 -14.32 28.89 -14.80
C ILE A 103 -13.19 27.93 -14.44
N VAL A 104 -13.55 26.70 -14.08
CA VAL A 104 -12.60 25.65 -13.74
C VAL A 104 -12.82 24.45 -14.66
N VAL A 105 -11.76 24.00 -15.33
CA VAL A 105 -11.75 22.72 -16.05
C VAL A 105 -11.08 21.69 -15.16
N ASN A 106 -11.87 20.94 -14.40
CA ASN A 106 -11.41 20.12 -13.26
C ASN A 106 -10.84 18.76 -13.72
N ALA A 107 -9.52 18.65 -13.79
CA ALA A 107 -8.81 17.39 -14.00
C ALA A 107 -8.92 16.47 -12.78
N ALA A 108 -8.62 15.18 -12.96
CA ALA A 108 -8.37 14.34 -11.79
C ALA A 108 -6.98 14.65 -11.24
N PRO A 109 -6.81 14.59 -9.90
CA PRO A 109 -5.52 14.84 -9.28
C PRO A 109 -4.51 13.74 -9.63
N ARG A 110 -3.24 13.96 -9.28
CA ARG A 110 -2.18 12.96 -9.30
C ARG A 110 -1.75 12.67 -7.87
N VAL A 111 -1.50 11.40 -7.56
CA VAL A 111 -0.90 10.96 -6.30
C VAL A 111 0.14 9.89 -6.60
N ALA A 112 1.25 9.91 -5.87
CA ALA A 112 2.29 8.90 -5.94
C ALA A 112 2.88 8.66 -4.54
N ILE A 113 2.99 7.39 -4.16
CA ILE A 113 3.69 6.96 -2.95
C ILE A 113 5.19 7.06 -3.21
N VAL A 114 5.86 7.89 -2.43
CA VAL A 114 7.31 8.15 -2.50
C VAL A 114 8.08 7.23 -1.56
N ALA A 115 7.49 6.91 -0.40
CA ALA A 115 8.09 6.01 0.57
C ALA A 115 7.02 5.25 1.38
N PRO A 116 7.31 4.00 1.81
CA PRO A 116 8.52 3.24 1.49
C PRO A 116 8.52 2.75 0.02
N SER A 117 9.67 2.29 -0.48
CA SER A 117 9.74 1.67 -1.80
C SER A 117 8.91 0.39 -1.82
N ALA A 118 8.22 0.12 -2.94
CA ALA A 118 7.47 -1.12 -3.12
C ALA A 118 8.34 -2.36 -2.81
N GLY A 119 7.79 -3.30 -2.03
CA GLY A 119 8.49 -4.53 -1.64
C GLY A 119 9.42 -4.41 -0.44
N SER A 120 9.46 -3.27 0.26
CA SER A 120 10.21 -3.19 1.53
C SER A 120 9.65 -4.15 2.60
N MET A 121 10.53 -4.66 3.46
CA MET A 121 10.22 -5.65 4.50
C MET A 121 10.53 -5.11 5.91
N PRO A 122 9.72 -4.19 6.47
CA PRO A 122 9.92 -3.71 7.84
C PRO A 122 9.65 -4.83 8.86
N SER A 123 10.30 -4.76 10.02
CA SER A 123 9.97 -5.69 11.10
C SER A 123 8.62 -5.32 11.75
N PRO A 124 7.91 -6.29 12.36
CA PRO A 124 6.66 -6.05 13.05
C PRO A 124 6.86 -5.03 14.16
N ARG A 125 5.94 -4.06 14.23
CA ARG A 125 5.95 -2.94 15.19
C ARG A 125 7.08 -1.93 14.99
N ASP A 126 7.91 -2.07 13.96
CA ASP A 126 8.76 -0.96 13.54
C ASP A 126 7.88 0.19 13.04
N ALA A 127 8.30 1.41 13.37
CA ALA A 127 7.67 2.62 12.87
C ALA A 127 7.95 2.75 11.36
N VAL A 128 6.91 2.59 10.55
CA VAL A 128 6.95 2.89 9.11
C VAL A 128 6.66 4.38 8.91
N THR A 129 7.41 4.99 7.98
CA THR A 129 7.10 6.34 7.48
C THR A 129 6.51 6.21 6.09
N LEU A 130 5.28 6.70 5.92
CA LEU A 130 4.59 6.77 4.64
C LEU A 130 4.73 8.18 4.10
N VAL A 131 5.14 8.31 2.83
CA VAL A 131 5.26 9.59 2.14
C VAL A 131 4.59 9.49 0.79
N ALA A 132 3.75 10.46 0.46
CA ALA A 132 3.15 10.60 -0.86
C ALA A 132 3.25 12.06 -1.33
N ALA A 133 3.40 12.22 -2.63
CA ALA A 133 3.23 13.49 -3.31
C ALA A 133 1.86 13.48 -3.99
N ALA A 134 1.05 14.52 -3.76
CA ALA A 134 -0.23 14.69 -4.42
C ALA A 134 -0.38 16.11 -4.94
N SER A 135 -0.82 16.25 -6.18
CA SER A 135 -0.97 17.55 -6.83
C SER A 135 -2.08 17.51 -7.86
N ASP A 136 -2.70 18.65 -8.08
CA ASP A 136 -3.70 18.86 -9.10
C ASP A 136 -3.41 20.15 -9.88
N THR A 137 -3.88 20.23 -11.13
CA THR A 137 -3.55 21.34 -12.02
C THR A 137 -4.31 22.61 -11.62
N GLU A 138 -5.52 22.47 -11.08
CA GLU A 138 -6.40 23.56 -10.68
C GLU A 138 -6.25 23.87 -9.18
N ASP A 139 -6.09 22.83 -8.36
CA ASP A 139 -6.03 22.96 -6.90
C ASP A 139 -4.61 23.06 -6.31
N GLY A 140 -3.56 22.77 -7.10
CA GLY A 140 -2.17 22.84 -6.65
C GLY A 140 -1.76 21.65 -5.77
N ASP A 141 -1.03 21.90 -4.69
CA ASP A 141 -0.58 20.84 -3.76
C ASP A 141 -1.75 20.28 -2.96
N LEU A 142 -1.96 18.97 -3.05
CA LEU A 142 -3.01 18.22 -2.34
C LEU A 142 -2.44 17.29 -1.25
N GLY A 143 -1.17 17.45 -0.88
CA GLY A 143 -0.51 16.61 0.10
C GLY A 143 -1.27 16.48 1.43
N SER A 144 -1.83 17.57 1.94
CA SER A 144 -2.62 17.55 3.20
C SER A 144 -3.93 16.75 3.10
N ALA A 145 -4.45 16.54 1.89
CA ALA A 145 -5.69 15.83 1.61
C ALA A 145 -5.47 14.33 1.32
N VAL A 146 -4.22 13.85 1.26
CA VAL A 146 -3.92 12.43 1.07
C VAL A 146 -4.48 11.63 2.25
N ALA A 147 -5.25 10.58 1.98
CA ALA A 147 -5.75 9.61 2.94
C ALA A 147 -5.07 8.25 2.72
N TRP A 148 -4.56 7.66 3.79
CA TRP A 148 -3.84 6.40 3.77
C TRP A 148 -4.66 5.24 4.34
N THR A 149 -4.63 4.09 3.67
CA THR A 149 -5.27 2.86 4.13
C THR A 149 -4.35 1.65 3.95
N SER A 150 -4.60 0.62 4.74
CA SER A 150 -3.96 -0.70 4.69
C SER A 150 -5.05 -1.75 4.48
N SER A 151 -4.80 -2.72 3.58
CA SER A 151 -5.73 -3.83 3.33
C SER A 151 -6.02 -4.69 4.56
N LEU A 152 -5.11 -4.70 5.54
CA LEU A 152 -5.29 -5.42 6.79
C LEU A 152 -5.76 -4.49 7.91
N ASP A 153 -5.08 -3.35 8.09
CA ASP A 153 -5.26 -2.48 9.27
C ASP A 153 -6.31 -1.38 9.08
N GLY A 154 -6.85 -1.22 7.87
CA GLY A 154 -7.84 -0.20 7.57
C GLY A 154 -7.22 1.20 7.49
N PRO A 155 -7.92 2.26 7.91
CA PRO A 155 -7.42 3.64 7.84
C PRO A 155 -6.19 3.86 8.71
N LEU A 156 -5.15 4.48 8.14
CA LEU A 156 -3.88 4.76 8.81
C LEU A 156 -3.69 6.23 9.18
N GLY A 157 -4.40 7.14 8.50
CA GLY A 157 -4.33 8.58 8.74
C GLY A 157 -4.39 9.40 7.46
N SER A 158 -4.07 10.69 7.57
CA SER A 158 -4.06 11.63 6.45
C SER A 158 -2.86 12.57 6.48
N GLY A 159 -2.53 13.11 5.30
CA GLY A 159 -1.39 14.01 5.07
C GLY A 159 -0.32 13.38 4.18
N ALA A 160 0.53 14.26 3.62
CA ALA A 160 1.59 13.87 2.68
C ALA A 160 2.64 12.97 3.34
N THR A 161 2.78 13.05 4.67
CA THR A 161 3.71 12.25 5.45
C THR A 161 3.03 11.77 6.72
N LEU A 162 3.05 10.46 6.94
CA LEU A 162 2.70 9.83 8.21
C LEU A 162 3.94 9.17 8.80
N THR A 163 4.28 9.51 10.04
CA THR A 163 5.39 8.91 10.78
C THR A 163 4.87 8.05 11.91
N GLY A 164 5.61 7.00 12.28
CA GLY A 164 5.23 6.17 13.43
C GLY A 164 4.07 5.23 13.15
N VAL A 165 3.81 4.91 11.87
CA VAL A 165 2.76 3.96 11.49
C VAL A 165 3.22 2.56 11.89
N THR A 166 2.51 1.92 12.82
CA THR A 166 2.74 0.53 13.20
C THR A 166 1.74 -0.36 12.49
N LEU A 167 2.24 -1.38 11.79
CA LEU A 167 1.43 -2.34 11.06
C LEU A 167 1.48 -3.71 11.74
N ARG A 168 0.40 -4.49 11.61
CA ARG A 168 0.41 -5.90 12.03
C ARG A 168 1.33 -6.72 11.12
N SER A 169 1.71 -7.93 11.52
CA SER A 169 2.37 -8.84 10.58
C SER A 169 1.42 -9.22 9.46
N GLY A 170 1.96 -9.39 8.26
CA GLY A 170 1.19 -9.74 7.08
C GLY A 170 1.68 -9.06 5.81
N ILE A 171 1.01 -9.39 4.72
CA ILE A 171 1.15 -8.73 3.43
C ILE A 171 0.10 -7.61 3.32
N HIS A 172 0.57 -6.36 3.32
CA HIS A 172 -0.26 -5.16 3.24
C HIS A 172 -0.26 -4.60 1.82
N THR A 173 -1.44 -4.23 1.32
CA THR A 173 -1.56 -3.24 0.26
C THR A 173 -1.81 -1.89 0.91
N ILE A 174 -0.81 -1.01 0.88
CA ILE A 174 -0.90 0.36 1.37
C ILE A 174 -1.38 1.25 0.23
N THR A 175 -2.50 1.94 0.42
CA THR A 175 -3.11 2.81 -0.58
C THR A 175 -3.07 4.26 -0.10
N ALA A 176 -2.54 5.16 -0.92
CA ALA A 176 -2.71 6.59 -0.80
C ALA A 176 -3.83 7.03 -1.75
N SER A 177 -4.83 7.73 -1.24
CA SER A 177 -5.93 8.28 -2.03
C SER A 177 -6.05 9.78 -1.83
N VAL A 178 -6.45 10.51 -2.86
CA VAL A 178 -6.68 11.95 -2.77
C VAL A 178 -7.91 12.32 -3.60
N ARG A 179 -8.66 13.31 -3.11
CA ARG A 179 -9.83 13.87 -3.79
C ARG A 179 -9.64 15.38 -3.92
N ASP A 180 -9.81 15.89 -5.13
CA ASP A 180 -9.75 17.34 -5.41
C ASP A 180 -11.04 18.04 -4.95
N ARG A 181 -11.10 19.37 -5.07
CA ARG A 181 -12.27 20.17 -4.67
C ARG A 181 -13.45 20.00 -5.63
N GLY A 182 -13.19 19.75 -6.92
CA GLY A 182 -14.21 19.42 -7.92
C GLY A 182 -14.78 17.99 -7.78
N GLY A 183 -14.26 17.23 -6.82
CA GLY A 183 -14.74 15.93 -6.39
C GLY A 183 -14.19 14.71 -7.14
N ARG A 184 -13.18 14.87 -8.00
CA ARG A 184 -12.49 13.74 -8.67
C ARG A 184 -11.39 13.20 -7.78
N SER A 185 -10.96 11.98 -8.03
CA SER A 185 -10.04 11.27 -7.14
C SER A 185 -8.96 10.52 -7.91
N ALA A 186 -7.84 10.30 -7.22
CA ALA A 186 -6.77 9.45 -7.68
C ALA A 186 -6.23 8.60 -6.52
N THR A 187 -5.63 7.47 -6.85
CA THR A 187 -5.04 6.55 -5.89
C THR A 187 -3.72 6.01 -6.39
N ASP A 188 -2.81 5.72 -5.47
CA ASP A 188 -1.60 4.93 -5.72
C ASP A 188 -1.46 3.88 -4.61
N ALA A 189 -0.82 2.76 -4.91
CA ALA A 189 -0.71 1.65 -3.97
C ALA A 189 0.64 0.92 -4.07
N ILE A 190 1.15 0.48 -2.92
CA ILE A 190 2.34 -0.36 -2.81
C ILE A 190 2.05 -1.60 -1.97
N THR A 191 2.81 -2.67 -2.20
CA THR A 191 2.82 -3.84 -1.32
C THR A 191 3.96 -3.72 -0.31
N LEU A 192 3.63 -4.00 0.95
CA LEU A 192 4.56 -4.03 2.08
C LEU A 192 4.42 -5.37 2.80
N VAL A 193 5.53 -6.03 3.11
CA VAL A 193 5.53 -7.29 3.87
C VAL A 193 6.07 -7.02 5.26
N VAL A 194 5.24 -7.20 6.29
CA VAL A 194 5.63 -7.03 7.69
C VAL A 194 5.94 -8.41 8.26
N ASN A 195 7.20 -8.82 8.18
CA ASN A 195 7.63 -10.20 8.39
C ASN A 195 7.52 -10.64 9.87
N ALA A 196 6.66 -11.58 10.22
CA ALA A 196 6.66 -12.26 11.52
C ALA A 196 7.80 -13.29 11.61
N ALA A 197 8.01 -13.88 12.78
CA ALA A 197 8.82 -15.10 12.84
C ALA A 197 7.91 -16.30 12.61
N PRO A 198 8.42 -17.41 12.04
CA PRO A 198 7.61 -18.59 11.81
C PRO A 198 7.17 -19.23 13.13
N THR A 199 6.25 -20.18 13.04
CA THR A 199 5.88 -21.09 14.13
C THR A 199 6.41 -22.47 13.81
N VAL A 200 6.95 -23.19 14.81
CA VAL A 200 7.46 -24.56 14.65
C VAL A 200 6.85 -25.43 15.74
N ALA A 201 6.38 -26.61 15.36
CA ALA A 201 5.87 -27.63 16.28
C ALA A 201 6.39 -29.00 15.88
N ILE A 202 6.95 -29.74 16.85
CA ILE A 202 7.34 -31.13 16.65
C ILE A 202 6.12 -32.01 16.90
N ASP A 203 5.67 -32.71 15.86
CA ASP A 203 4.52 -33.62 15.90
C ASP A 203 4.90 -35.00 16.45
N GLY A 204 6.18 -35.39 16.31
CA GLY A 204 6.64 -36.69 16.75
C GLY A 204 8.15 -36.89 16.66
N PRO A 205 8.70 -37.82 17.48
CA PRO A 205 8.01 -38.58 18.53
C PRO A 205 7.57 -37.72 19.72
N ALA A 206 6.71 -38.26 20.58
CA ALA A 206 6.33 -37.58 21.81
C ALA A 206 7.55 -37.36 22.71
N GLY A 207 7.63 -36.21 23.37
CA GLY A 207 8.70 -35.92 24.32
C GLY A 207 8.75 -36.96 25.45
N GLY A 208 9.96 -37.42 25.76
CA GLY A 208 10.23 -38.48 26.73
C GLY A 208 10.13 -39.90 26.16
N SER A 209 9.90 -40.07 24.86
CA SER A 209 9.90 -41.41 24.24
C SER A 209 11.27 -42.09 24.41
N ILE A 210 11.21 -43.39 24.68
CA ILE A 210 12.39 -44.25 24.86
C ILE A 210 12.47 -45.19 23.67
N PHE A 211 13.67 -45.32 23.09
CA PHE A 211 13.97 -46.18 21.95
C PHE A 211 15.14 -47.10 22.27
N ALA A 212 15.22 -48.24 21.58
CA ALA A 212 16.39 -49.10 21.64
C ALA A 212 17.50 -48.59 20.69
N PRO A 213 18.78 -48.84 21.00
CA PRO A 213 19.87 -48.51 20.09
C PRO A 213 19.68 -49.15 18.72
N GLY A 214 19.76 -48.34 17.66
CA GLY A 214 19.58 -48.78 16.27
C GLY A 214 18.13 -48.73 15.77
N ASP A 215 17.16 -48.36 16.62
CA ASP A 215 15.80 -48.08 16.16
C ASP A 215 15.78 -46.96 15.11
N ALA A 216 14.99 -47.15 14.06
CA ALA A 216 14.71 -46.10 13.10
C ALA A 216 13.68 -45.14 13.70
N ILE A 217 14.13 -43.95 14.08
CA ILE A 217 13.28 -42.91 14.67
C ILE A 217 12.87 -41.95 13.55
N VAL A 218 11.57 -41.75 13.36
CA VAL A 218 11.05 -40.75 12.43
C VAL A 218 10.70 -39.50 13.22
N LEU A 219 11.48 -38.44 12.99
CA LEU A 219 11.17 -37.09 13.44
C LEU A 219 10.15 -36.49 12.49
N SER A 220 9.14 -35.81 13.03
CA SER A 220 8.16 -35.07 12.23
C SER A 220 7.84 -33.74 12.88
N ALA A 221 7.80 -32.68 12.10
CA ALA A 221 7.45 -31.34 12.55
C ALA A 221 6.73 -30.57 11.43
N ALA A 222 5.93 -29.61 11.84
CA ALA A 222 5.34 -28.60 10.98
C ALA A 222 5.95 -27.23 11.28
N ALA A 223 6.17 -26.45 10.22
CA ALA A 223 6.56 -25.06 10.34
C ALA A 223 5.67 -24.20 9.45
N MET A 224 5.05 -23.18 10.04
CA MET A 224 4.11 -22.30 9.34
C MET A 224 4.50 -20.85 9.59
N ASP A 225 4.49 -20.06 8.53
CA ASP A 225 4.67 -18.62 8.58
C ASP A 225 3.47 -17.91 7.92
N LEU A 226 3.13 -16.72 8.41
CA LEU A 226 1.97 -15.97 7.93
C LEU A 226 2.21 -15.38 6.53
N GLU A 227 3.45 -15.01 6.22
CA GLU A 227 3.85 -14.38 4.97
C GLU A 227 4.38 -15.39 3.96
N ASP A 228 5.10 -16.44 4.41
CA ASP A 228 5.72 -17.45 3.54
C ASP A 228 4.93 -18.77 3.41
N GLY A 229 3.97 -19.02 4.31
CA GLY A 229 3.17 -20.25 4.30
C GLY A 229 3.89 -21.44 4.92
N ASP A 230 3.82 -22.61 4.28
CA ASP A 230 4.40 -23.85 4.80
C ASP A 230 5.93 -23.88 4.60
N LEU A 231 6.66 -23.90 5.72
CA LEU A 231 8.12 -23.95 5.77
C LEU A 231 8.65 -25.36 6.10
N GLY A 232 7.79 -26.39 6.09
CA GLY A 232 8.14 -27.75 6.51
C GLY A 232 9.37 -28.32 5.81
N ASN A 233 9.55 -28.06 4.51
CA ASN A 233 10.73 -28.53 3.76
C ASN A 233 12.04 -27.87 4.21
N GLY A 234 11.98 -26.69 4.84
CA GLY A 234 13.14 -25.95 5.34
C GLY A 234 13.44 -26.15 6.82
N ILE A 235 12.75 -27.08 7.50
CA ILE A 235 13.04 -27.42 8.90
C ILE A 235 14.42 -28.07 8.98
N SER A 236 15.31 -27.53 9.79
CA SER A 236 16.61 -28.11 10.12
C SER A 236 16.56 -28.80 11.48
N TRP A 237 17.05 -30.04 11.53
CA TRP A 237 17.05 -30.87 12.74
C TRP A 237 18.46 -30.97 13.33
N THR A 238 18.57 -30.79 14.64
CA THR A 238 19.83 -30.99 15.38
C THR A 238 19.59 -31.77 16.68
N SER A 239 20.65 -32.42 17.17
CA SER A 239 20.70 -33.11 18.46
C SER A 239 21.86 -32.56 19.27
N ASN A 240 21.67 -32.40 20.58
CA ASN A 240 22.74 -32.02 21.50
C ASN A 240 23.91 -33.01 21.50
N LEU A 241 23.64 -34.28 21.18
CA LEU A 241 24.65 -35.31 21.07
C LEU A 241 25.14 -35.39 19.62
N ASP A 242 24.26 -35.66 18.67
CA ASP A 242 24.66 -36.04 17.30
C ASP A 242 24.98 -34.85 16.39
N GLY A 243 24.69 -33.62 16.81
CA GLY A 243 24.83 -32.44 15.99
C GLY A 243 23.75 -32.38 14.90
N PRO A 244 24.07 -31.88 13.69
CA PRO A 244 23.12 -31.81 12.58
C PRO A 244 22.62 -33.20 12.15
N LEU A 245 21.29 -33.35 12.07
CA LEU A 245 20.64 -34.60 11.70
C LEU A 245 20.14 -34.59 10.25
N GLY A 246 19.75 -33.44 9.73
CA GLY A 246 19.22 -33.29 8.37
C GLY A 246 18.13 -32.22 8.29
N GLU A 247 17.40 -32.20 7.16
CA GLU A 247 16.35 -31.23 6.88
C GLU A 247 15.05 -31.91 6.44
N GLY A 248 13.93 -31.18 6.55
CA GLY A 248 12.61 -31.56 6.08
C GLY A 248 11.59 -31.81 7.19
N ALA A 249 10.30 -31.78 6.80
CA ALA A 249 9.17 -31.96 7.72
C ALA A 249 9.12 -33.36 8.34
N MET A 250 9.71 -34.35 7.67
CA MET A 250 9.87 -35.71 8.17
C MET A 250 11.30 -36.18 7.91
N LEU A 251 11.95 -36.71 8.93
CA LEU A 251 13.33 -37.18 8.84
C LEU A 251 13.52 -38.47 9.63
N ALA A 252 13.96 -39.53 8.94
CA ALA A 252 14.36 -40.78 9.59
C ALA A 252 15.82 -40.67 10.06
N VAL A 253 16.05 -40.92 11.35
CA VAL A 253 17.37 -40.81 11.99
C VAL A 253 17.67 -42.07 12.81
N ALA A 254 18.95 -42.34 12.99
CA ALA A 254 19.46 -43.25 14.01
C ALA A 254 20.29 -42.42 15.00
N LEU A 255 19.87 -42.39 16.25
CA LEU A 255 20.43 -41.54 17.29
C LEU A 255 21.40 -42.34 18.18
N ARG A 256 22.42 -41.68 18.72
CA ARG A 256 23.33 -42.32 19.70
C ARG A 256 22.59 -42.56 21.02
N SER A 257 23.01 -43.61 21.75
CA SER A 257 22.53 -43.88 23.11
C SER A 257 22.69 -42.66 24.02
N GLY A 258 21.74 -42.50 24.94
CA GLY A 258 21.69 -41.44 25.94
C GLY A 258 20.44 -40.58 25.86
N THR A 259 20.42 -39.53 26.67
CA THR A 259 19.34 -38.53 26.68
C THR A 259 19.63 -37.44 25.67
N LEU A 260 18.80 -37.37 24.62
CA LEU A 260 18.94 -36.42 23.52
C LEU A 260 17.92 -35.30 23.65
N THR A 261 18.36 -34.06 23.40
CA THR A 261 17.47 -32.94 23.08
C THR A 261 17.52 -32.74 21.59
N ILE A 262 16.39 -32.98 20.93
CA ILE A 262 16.21 -32.77 19.50
C ILE A 262 15.59 -31.41 19.29
N THR A 263 16.20 -30.59 18.43
CA THR A 263 15.72 -29.25 18.05
C THR A 263 15.33 -29.24 16.59
N ALA A 264 14.11 -28.78 16.30
CA ALA A 264 13.65 -28.42 14.97
C ALA A 264 13.68 -26.90 14.83
N THR A 265 14.39 -26.38 13.83
CA THR A 265 14.52 -24.94 13.56
C THR A 265 13.98 -24.63 12.17
N ALA A 266 13.13 -23.62 12.04
CA ALA A 266 12.71 -23.09 10.74
C ALA A 266 13.14 -21.63 10.60
N THR A 267 13.50 -21.23 9.38
CA THR A 267 13.85 -19.86 9.03
C THR A 267 12.95 -19.40 7.89
N ASP A 268 12.35 -18.22 8.03
CA ASP A 268 11.52 -17.60 6.99
C ASP A 268 12.36 -16.89 5.92
N SER A 269 11.72 -16.36 4.88
CA SER A 269 12.40 -15.65 3.79
C SER A 269 12.98 -14.30 4.23
N GLY A 270 12.46 -13.71 5.31
CA GLY A 270 12.98 -12.52 5.97
C GLY A 270 14.13 -12.79 6.96
N GLY A 271 14.57 -14.05 7.10
CA GLY A 271 15.67 -14.48 7.94
C GLY A 271 15.35 -14.61 9.43
N LYS A 272 14.08 -14.57 9.85
CA LYS A 272 13.72 -14.84 11.26
C LYS A 272 13.55 -16.33 11.49
N THR A 273 13.88 -16.73 12.69
CA THR A 273 13.94 -18.13 13.08
C THR A 273 12.98 -18.43 14.23
N ALA A 274 12.44 -19.64 14.24
CA ALA A 274 11.76 -20.21 15.40
C ALA A 274 12.18 -21.66 15.59
N GLU A 275 12.08 -22.13 16.83
CA GLU A 275 12.55 -23.46 17.22
C GLU A 275 11.54 -24.16 18.12
N ALA A 276 11.50 -25.49 18.01
CA ALA A 276 10.83 -26.38 18.94
C ALA A 276 11.80 -27.46 19.39
N THR A 277 11.63 -27.97 20.62
CA THR A 277 12.50 -29.02 21.16
C THR A 277 11.70 -30.15 21.78
N ILE A 278 12.24 -31.37 21.68
CA ILE A 278 11.77 -32.56 22.41
C ILE A 278 12.95 -33.27 23.05
N ALA A 279 12.70 -33.93 24.19
CA ALA A 279 13.66 -34.85 24.79
C ALA A 279 13.36 -36.28 24.34
N LEU A 280 14.37 -37.04 23.95
CA LEU A 280 14.28 -38.47 23.65
C LEU A 280 15.32 -39.22 24.48
N VAL A 281 15.09 -40.51 24.71
CA VAL A 281 16.06 -41.39 25.35
C VAL A 281 16.31 -42.59 24.45
N VAL A 282 17.58 -42.90 24.20
CA VAL A 282 17.98 -44.14 23.53
C VAL A 282 18.74 -44.97 24.56
N ASN A 283 18.15 -46.09 24.98
CA ASN A 283 18.69 -46.96 26.04
C ASN A 283 18.62 -48.42 25.64
N ALA A 284 19.69 -49.18 25.89
CA ALA A 284 19.65 -50.62 25.71
C ALA A 284 18.71 -51.29 26.73
N ALA A 285 18.34 -52.54 26.47
CA ALA A 285 17.70 -53.36 27.49
C ALA A 285 18.78 -53.87 28.47
N PRO A 286 18.49 -53.97 29.78
CA PRO A 286 19.42 -54.54 30.72
C PRO A 286 19.65 -56.03 30.44
N THR A 287 20.88 -56.47 30.67
CA THR A 287 21.29 -57.86 30.58
C THR A 287 21.31 -58.48 31.97
N ALA A 288 20.78 -59.69 32.12
CA ALA A 288 20.82 -60.45 33.37
C ALA A 288 21.56 -61.78 33.18
N MET A 289 22.36 -62.16 34.16
CA MET A 289 23.15 -63.39 34.14
C MET A 289 23.02 -64.11 35.47
N ILE A 290 22.76 -65.42 35.42
CA ILE A 290 22.86 -66.29 36.60
C ILE A 290 24.34 -66.59 36.82
N VAL A 291 24.84 -66.23 38.00
CA VAL A 291 26.22 -66.48 38.44
C VAL A 291 26.32 -67.81 39.17
N ALA A 292 25.31 -68.15 39.99
CA ALA A 292 25.21 -69.43 40.68
C ALA A 292 23.76 -69.85 40.92
N PRO A 293 23.46 -71.16 40.84
CA PRO A 293 24.37 -72.24 40.45
C PRO A 293 24.63 -72.25 38.93
N ALA A 294 25.72 -72.87 38.51
CA ALA A 294 26.01 -73.04 37.09
C ALA A 294 24.89 -73.85 36.40
N ASP A 295 24.64 -73.58 35.12
CA ASP A 295 23.62 -74.31 34.36
C ASP A 295 23.86 -75.83 34.42
N GLY A 296 22.80 -76.59 34.66
CA GLY A 296 22.86 -78.05 34.84
C GLY A 296 23.34 -78.55 36.21
N SER A 297 23.51 -77.68 37.22
CA SER A 297 23.86 -78.12 38.57
C SER A 297 22.76 -79.00 39.21
N VAL A 298 23.16 -80.11 39.83
CA VAL A 298 22.26 -81.06 40.51
C VAL A 298 22.50 -80.99 42.02
N PHE A 299 21.41 -80.93 42.80
CA PHE A 299 21.46 -80.83 44.26
C PHE A 299 20.66 -81.95 44.92
N GLU A 300 21.20 -82.49 46.01
CA GLU A 300 20.51 -83.47 46.84
C GLU A 300 19.38 -82.80 47.66
N PRO A 301 18.28 -83.52 47.95
CA PRO A 301 17.20 -82.97 48.77
C PRO A 301 17.68 -82.49 50.15
N GLY A 302 17.34 -81.25 50.51
CA GLY A 302 17.67 -80.64 51.80
C GLY A 302 19.03 -79.91 51.86
N VAL A 303 19.77 -79.86 50.75
CA VAL A 303 21.00 -79.06 50.63
C VAL A 303 20.65 -77.59 50.36
N GLU A 304 21.31 -76.68 51.06
CA GLU A 304 21.22 -75.25 50.80
C GLU A 304 21.91 -74.92 49.47
N VAL A 305 21.20 -74.23 48.57
CA VAL A 305 21.71 -73.80 47.27
C VAL A 305 21.88 -72.30 47.27
N THR A 306 23.10 -71.82 47.04
CA THR A 306 23.36 -70.40 46.86
C THR A 306 22.90 -69.95 45.48
N LEU A 307 22.00 -68.98 45.46
CA LEU A 307 21.55 -68.30 44.25
C LEU A 307 22.27 -66.96 44.15
N ALA A 308 22.94 -66.73 43.02
CA ALA A 308 23.57 -65.45 42.71
C ALA A 308 23.31 -65.09 41.25
N GLY A 309 23.04 -63.81 41.00
CA GLY A 309 22.88 -63.25 39.66
C GLY A 309 23.41 -61.82 39.62
N THR A 310 23.65 -61.33 38.41
CA THR A 310 24.00 -59.93 38.13
C THR A 310 23.04 -59.38 37.09
N ALA A 311 22.71 -58.10 37.18
CA ALA A 311 22.00 -57.37 36.14
C ALA A 311 22.80 -56.12 35.79
N ALA A 312 22.99 -55.86 34.50
CA ALA A 312 23.73 -54.68 34.06
C ALA A 312 23.09 -54.08 32.81
N ASP A 313 22.99 -52.76 32.79
CA ASP A 313 22.60 -51.96 31.64
C ASP A 313 23.81 -51.25 31.04
N ALA A 314 23.85 -51.13 29.71
CA ALA A 314 25.01 -50.56 29.03
C ALA A 314 25.17 -49.06 29.31
N GLU A 315 24.06 -48.36 29.57
CA GLU A 315 24.03 -46.94 29.84
C GLU A 315 23.99 -46.62 31.36
N ASP A 316 23.36 -47.48 32.18
CA ASP A 316 23.18 -47.25 33.63
C ASP A 316 24.11 -48.06 34.56
N GLY A 317 24.86 -49.05 34.06
CA GLY A 317 25.78 -49.87 34.86
C GLY A 317 25.10 -51.03 35.62
N ASP A 318 25.65 -51.43 36.77
CA ASP A 318 25.11 -52.53 37.60
C ASP A 318 23.77 -52.13 38.23
N LEU A 319 22.76 -53.00 38.15
CA LEU A 319 21.36 -52.75 38.54
C LEU A 319 20.92 -53.50 39.79
#